data_AF-A0A3V9LJH3-F1
#
_entry.id   AF-A0A3V9LJH3-F1
#
_cell.length_a   1.000
_cell.length_b   1.000
_cell.length_c   1.000
_cell.angle_alpha   90.00
_cell.angle_beta   90.00
_cell.angle_gamma   90.00
#
_symmetry.space_group_name_H-M   'P 1'
#
loop_
_entity.id
_entity.type
_entity.pdbx_description
1 polymer ?
#
loop_
_entity_poly.entity_id
_entity_poly.type
_entity_poly.pdbx_seq_one_letter_code
_entity_poly.pdbx_strand_id
1 'polypeptide(L)'
;PVFNLVSGGNEGVVFIPWAKFTLQDEAAPDAGTQLMQAVSWFQSRQVSFSLSEVKTPPVMPGNDAGTDGVQPIQDWHEYTFSITDKHMPEWILQGLAMQGVRLSSVAYTLSPQGQFTYQIEGHLYAKE
;
A
#
# COMPACT_ATOMS: atom_id res chain seq x y z
N PRO A 1 10.17 -13.30 -2.32
CA PRO A 1 9.30 -12.82 -3.42
C PRO A 1 9.13 -13.91 -4.48
N VAL A 2 7.90 -14.13 -4.96
CA VAL A 2 7.62 -15.02 -6.10
C VAL A 2 7.48 -14.11 -7.31
N PHE A 3 8.28 -14.34 -8.35
CA PHE A 3 8.19 -13.60 -9.61
C PHE A 3 7.22 -14.35 -10.53
N ASN A 4 6.10 -13.73 -10.86
CA ASN A 4 5.18 -14.27 -11.86
C ASN A 4 5.45 -13.60 -13.20
N LEU A 5 6.21 -14.26 -14.07
CA LEU A 5 6.57 -13.75 -15.40
C LEU A 5 5.57 -14.26 -16.43
N VAL A 6 4.92 -13.36 -17.15
CA VAL A 6 3.90 -13.66 -18.16
C VAL A 6 4.38 -13.17 -19.53
N SER A 7 3.82 -13.72 -20.62
CA SER A 7 4.04 -13.23 -22.00
C SER A 7 5.52 -13.16 -22.41
N GLY A 8 6.29 -14.22 -22.10
CA GLY A 8 7.71 -14.29 -22.44
C GLY A 8 8.62 -13.37 -21.60
N GLY A 9 8.13 -12.86 -20.45
CA GLY A 9 8.88 -11.98 -19.55
C GLY A 9 8.62 -10.48 -19.78
N ASN A 10 7.77 -10.13 -20.74
CA ASN A 10 7.34 -8.75 -20.98
C ASN A 10 6.43 -8.20 -19.89
N GLU A 11 5.87 -9.05 -19.05
CA GLU A 11 5.11 -8.66 -17.87
C GLU A 11 5.60 -9.46 -16.68
N GLY A 12 5.67 -8.82 -15.53
CA GLY A 12 5.99 -9.49 -14.29
C GLY A 12 5.34 -8.82 -13.09
N VAL A 13 4.89 -9.63 -12.14
CA VAL A 13 4.35 -9.15 -10.86
C VAL A 13 5.11 -9.77 -9.70
N VAL A 14 5.45 -8.94 -8.72
CA VAL A 14 6.02 -9.33 -7.45
C VAL A 14 5.05 -8.93 -6.35
N PHE A 15 4.48 -9.94 -5.69
CA PHE A 15 3.72 -9.74 -4.45
C PHE A 15 4.67 -9.72 -3.26
N ILE A 16 4.38 -8.85 -2.29
CA ILE A 16 5.19 -8.68 -1.09
C ILE A 16 4.57 -9.50 0.05
N PRO A 17 5.18 -10.64 0.42
CA PRO A 17 4.61 -11.52 1.45
C PRO A 17 5.01 -11.04 2.83
N TRP A 18 4.24 -10.12 3.42
CA TRP A 18 4.50 -9.54 4.75
C TRP A 18 4.73 -10.58 5.85
N ALA A 19 4.09 -11.75 5.77
CA ALA A 19 4.29 -12.87 6.69
C ALA A 19 5.74 -13.40 6.77
N LYS A 20 6.61 -13.05 5.82
CA LYS A 20 8.02 -13.45 5.79
C LYS A 20 8.96 -12.39 6.40
N PHE A 21 8.44 -11.23 6.81
CA PHE A 21 9.23 -10.16 7.41
C PHE A 21 9.07 -10.17 8.92
N THR A 22 10.12 -9.76 9.63
CA THR A 22 10.01 -9.41 11.05
C THR A 22 9.24 -8.11 11.14
N LEU A 23 7.98 -8.19 11.57
CA LEU A 23 7.14 -7.02 11.78
C LEU A 23 7.47 -6.41 13.14
N GLN A 24 7.50 -5.08 13.19
CA GLN A 24 7.50 -4.35 14.44
C GLN A 24 6.15 -3.71 14.64
N ASP A 25 5.71 -3.68 15.90
CA ASP A 25 4.54 -2.90 16.27
C ASP A 25 4.90 -1.42 16.13
N GLU A 26 4.06 -0.70 15.38
CA GLU A 26 4.31 0.66 14.96
C GLU A 26 3.06 1.48 15.22
N ALA A 27 3.21 2.56 15.98
CA ALA A 27 2.10 3.48 16.20
C ALA A 27 1.65 4.09 14.88
N ALA A 28 0.35 4.01 14.58
CA ALA A 28 -0.22 4.64 13.41
C ALA A 28 -0.03 6.18 13.49
N PRO A 29 0.46 6.81 12.42
CA PRO A 29 0.56 8.27 12.34
C PRO A 29 -0.83 8.89 12.27
N ASP A 30 -0.93 10.17 12.66
CA ASP A 30 -2.16 10.96 12.49
C ASP A 30 -2.61 11.00 11.02
N ALA A 31 -3.90 10.79 10.76
CA ALA A 31 -4.48 10.70 9.42
C ALA A 31 -4.19 11.93 8.56
N GLY A 32 -4.39 13.14 9.10
CA GLY A 32 -4.12 14.37 8.37
C GLY A 32 -2.65 14.48 7.96
N THR A 33 -1.75 14.18 8.88
CA THR A 33 -0.30 14.21 8.65
C THR A 33 0.14 13.16 7.63
N GLN A 34 -0.31 11.93 7.79
CA GLN A 34 0.08 10.79 6.94
C GLN A 34 -0.38 10.98 5.50
N LEU A 35 -1.65 11.32 5.30
CA LEU A 35 -2.22 11.50 3.97
C LEU A 35 -1.58 12.70 3.27
N MET A 36 -1.39 13.81 3.97
CA MET A 36 -0.72 14.99 3.44
C MET A 36 0.73 14.67 3.02
N GLN A 37 1.48 13.95 3.86
CA GLN A 37 2.86 13.56 3.54
C GLN A 37 2.91 12.65 2.32
N ALA A 38 2.08 11.61 2.25
CA ALA A 38 2.04 10.69 1.13
C ALA A 38 1.65 11.40 -0.19
N VAL A 39 0.57 12.18 -0.17
CA VAL A 39 0.12 12.94 -1.35
C VAL A 39 1.20 13.93 -1.81
N SER A 40 1.75 14.73 -0.89
CA SER A 40 2.80 15.71 -1.23
C SER A 40 4.02 15.04 -1.83
N TRP A 41 4.41 13.88 -1.29
CA TRP A 41 5.55 13.12 -1.77
C TRP A 41 5.39 12.64 -3.21
N PHE A 42 4.27 12.00 -3.53
CA PHE A 42 4.04 11.49 -4.88
C PHE A 42 3.78 12.60 -5.89
N GLN A 43 3.12 13.68 -5.47
CA GLN A 43 3.00 14.89 -6.29
C GLN A 43 4.36 15.53 -6.60
N SER A 44 5.29 15.58 -5.65
CA SER A 44 6.64 16.13 -5.88
C SER A 44 7.44 15.35 -6.93
N ARG A 45 7.10 14.07 -7.13
CA ARG A 45 7.70 13.19 -8.15
C ARG A 45 6.94 13.16 -9.46
N GLN A 46 5.84 13.91 -9.55
CA GLN A 46 4.99 14.00 -10.74
C GLN A 46 4.44 12.64 -11.20
N VAL A 47 4.23 11.70 -10.26
CA VAL A 47 3.68 10.37 -10.58
C VAL A 47 2.16 10.36 -10.52
N SER A 48 1.53 9.47 -11.30
CA SER A 48 0.09 9.28 -11.26
C SER A 48 -0.29 8.46 -10.03
N PHE A 49 -0.75 9.14 -8.97
CA PHE A 49 -1.11 8.55 -7.68
C PHE A 49 -2.62 8.57 -7.46
N SER A 50 -3.18 7.43 -7.06
CA SER A 50 -4.56 7.30 -6.59
C SER A 50 -4.60 6.79 -5.16
N LEU A 51 -5.61 7.22 -4.41
CA LEU A 51 -5.80 6.89 -3.00
C LEU A 51 -7.29 6.66 -2.73
N SER A 52 -7.62 5.65 -1.95
CA SER A 52 -9.00 5.31 -1.60
C SER A 52 -9.06 4.78 -0.18
N GLU A 53 -10.03 5.26 0.60
CA GLU A 53 -10.26 4.74 1.96
C GLU A 53 -10.95 3.38 1.90
N VAL A 54 -10.46 2.45 2.71
CA VAL A 54 -11.07 1.14 2.92
C VAL A 54 -12.07 1.28 4.07
N LYS A 55 -13.35 1.22 3.74
CA LYS A 55 -14.41 1.31 4.75
C LYS A 55 -14.43 0.06 5.61
N THR A 56 -14.28 0.23 6.92
CA THR A 56 -14.46 -0.86 7.89
C THR A 56 -15.91 -1.34 7.85
N PRO A 57 -16.17 -2.66 7.70
CA PRO A 57 -17.52 -3.18 7.73
C PRO A 57 -18.20 -2.84 9.05
N PRO A 58 -19.50 -2.48 9.05
CA PRO A 58 -20.22 -2.28 10.30
C PRO A 58 -20.26 -3.59 11.09
N VAL A 59 -20.08 -3.51 12.41
CA VAL A 59 -20.24 -4.66 13.30
C VAL A 59 -21.68 -5.16 13.19
N MET A 60 -21.85 -6.42 12.79
CA MET A 60 -23.18 -7.02 12.68
C MET A 60 -23.78 -7.26 14.07
N PRO A 61 -25.09 -7.01 14.28
CA PRO A 61 -25.76 -7.36 15.53
C PRO A 61 -25.64 -8.86 15.82
N GLY A 62 -25.14 -9.25 16.99
CA GLY A 62 -24.91 -10.64 17.39
C GLY A 62 -23.45 -11.09 17.37
N ASN A 63 -22.51 -10.25 16.90
CA ASN A 63 -21.08 -10.51 16.99
C ASN A 63 -20.47 -10.15 18.37
N ASP A 64 -21.33 -9.68 19.27
CA ASP A 64 -21.13 -9.40 20.68
C ASP A 64 -21.36 -10.64 21.58
N ALA A 65 -21.72 -11.79 21.00
CA ALA A 65 -21.89 -13.04 21.72
C ALA A 65 -20.60 -13.87 21.75
N GLY A 66 -19.72 -13.60 22.73
CA GLY A 66 -18.81 -14.65 23.22
C GLY A 66 -17.34 -14.33 23.44
N THR A 67 -16.94 -13.07 23.67
CA THR A 67 -15.61 -12.80 24.24
C THR A 67 -15.71 -11.79 25.39
N ASP A 68 -15.42 -12.26 26.61
CA ASP A 68 -15.08 -11.45 27.79
C ASP A 68 -13.74 -10.72 27.57
N GLY A 69 -13.64 -9.96 26.49
CA GLY A 69 -12.46 -9.20 26.11
C GLY A 69 -12.94 -8.01 25.31
N VAL A 70 -12.64 -6.82 25.82
CA VAL A 70 -12.82 -5.53 25.12
C VAL A 70 -12.42 -5.74 23.66
N GLN A 71 -13.39 -5.67 22.73
CA GLN A 71 -13.05 -5.65 21.31
C GLN A 71 -12.03 -4.53 21.13
N PRO A 72 -10.83 -4.80 20.57
CA PRO A 72 -9.84 -3.75 20.38
C PRO A 72 -10.50 -2.68 19.52
N ILE A 73 -10.62 -1.48 20.08
CA ILE A 73 -11.09 -0.32 19.34
C ILE A 73 -10.06 -0.11 18.24
N GLN A 74 -10.47 -0.38 17.00
CA GLN A 74 -9.66 -0.06 15.84
C GLN A 74 -9.71 1.46 15.68
N ASP A 75 -8.71 2.14 16.22
CA ASP A 75 -8.53 3.60 16.17
C ASP A 75 -7.80 4.07 14.90
N TRP A 76 -7.55 3.14 13.98
CA TRP A 76 -6.86 3.38 12.72
C TRP A 76 -7.69 3.02 11.50
N HIS A 77 -7.51 3.81 10.46
CA HIS A 77 -8.11 3.69 9.15
C HIS A 77 -7.09 3.14 8.16
N GLU A 78 -7.59 2.40 7.18
CA GLU A 78 -6.79 1.87 6.09
C GLU A 78 -7.14 2.61 4.79
N TYR A 79 -6.11 2.97 4.04
CA TYR A 79 -6.24 3.54 2.70
C TYR A 79 -5.42 2.71 1.72
N THR A 80 -5.99 2.36 0.57
CA THR A 80 -5.25 1.74 -0.52
C THR A 80 -4.75 2.81 -1.47
N PHE A 81 -3.53 2.64 -1.97
CA PHE A 81 -2.99 3.49 -3.01
C PHE A 81 -2.50 2.68 -4.20
N SER A 82 -2.53 3.32 -5.37
CA SER A 82 -1.95 2.79 -6.59
C SER A 82 -1.18 3.88 -7.33
N ILE A 83 -0.03 3.50 -7.90
CA ILE A 83 0.83 4.37 -8.69
C ILE A 83 1.13 3.66 -10.01
N THR A 84 0.92 4.35 -11.11
CA THR A 84 1.33 3.87 -12.44
C THR A 84 2.30 4.87 -13.06
N ASP A 85 3.53 4.44 -13.33
CA ASP A 85 4.59 5.33 -13.81
C ASP A 85 5.65 4.61 -14.65
N LYS A 86 6.46 5.37 -15.40
CA LYS A 86 7.58 4.84 -16.19
C LYS A 86 8.89 4.80 -15.42
N HIS A 87 9.01 5.57 -14.34
CA HIS A 87 10.16 5.58 -13.46
C HIS A 87 10.19 4.30 -12.61
N MET A 88 11.42 3.86 -12.29
CA MET A 88 11.62 2.67 -11.47
C MET A 88 11.03 2.85 -10.06
N PRO A 89 10.41 1.81 -9.47
CA PRO A 89 9.80 1.87 -8.14
C PRO A 89 10.75 2.39 -7.06
N GLU A 90 12.03 2.05 -7.15
CA GLU A 90 13.07 2.49 -6.22
C GLU A 90 13.17 4.02 -6.20
N TRP A 91 13.15 4.67 -7.37
CA TRP A 91 13.19 6.14 -7.47
C TRP A 91 11.91 6.80 -6.92
N ILE A 92 10.75 6.18 -7.18
CA ILE A 92 9.45 6.67 -6.72
C ILE A 92 9.35 6.62 -5.19
N LEU A 93 9.87 5.54 -4.58
CA LEU A 93 9.73 5.26 -3.15
C LEU A 93 10.91 5.77 -2.31
N GLN A 94 12.04 6.13 -2.93
CA GLN A 94 13.26 6.51 -2.21
C GLN A 94 13.08 7.73 -1.31
N GLY A 95 13.03 7.50 0.01
CA GLY A 95 12.89 8.55 1.03
C GLY A 95 11.45 8.82 1.47
N LEU A 96 10.49 8.02 1.00
CA LEU A 96 9.12 8.05 1.53
C LEU A 96 9.17 7.66 3.02
N ALA A 97 8.42 8.38 3.85
CA ALA A 97 8.23 7.97 5.24
C ALA A 97 7.48 6.64 5.26
N MET A 98 8.13 5.58 5.78
CA MET A 98 7.60 4.22 5.74
C MET A 98 6.64 3.90 6.90
N GLN A 99 6.49 4.83 7.85
CA GLN A 99 5.64 4.61 9.00
C GLN A 99 4.17 4.47 8.57
N GLY A 100 3.54 3.37 8.95
CA GLY A 100 2.18 3.05 8.50
C GLY A 100 2.04 2.78 7.00
N VAL A 101 3.13 2.56 6.25
CA VAL A 101 3.09 2.24 4.80
C VAL A 101 3.42 0.78 4.56
N ARG A 102 2.60 0.06 3.80
CA ARG A 102 2.84 -1.34 3.41
C ARG A 102 2.56 -1.53 1.93
N LEU A 103 3.61 -1.76 1.14
CA LEU A 103 3.49 -2.17 -0.26
C LEU A 103 2.88 -3.58 -0.39
N SER A 104 1.97 -3.77 -1.32
CA SER A 104 1.32 -5.06 -1.59
C SER A 104 1.86 -5.73 -2.84
N SER A 105 2.03 -4.96 -3.91
CA SER A 105 2.49 -5.48 -5.19
C SER A 105 3.34 -4.44 -5.93
N VAL A 106 4.26 -4.95 -6.72
CA VAL A 106 4.96 -4.19 -7.76
C VAL A 106 4.89 -5.01 -9.03
N ALA A 107 4.22 -4.48 -10.04
CA ALA A 107 4.14 -5.04 -11.38
C ALA A 107 4.94 -4.20 -12.36
N TYR A 108 5.42 -4.82 -13.42
CA TYR A 108 6.00 -4.14 -14.57
C TYR A 108 5.42 -4.71 -15.87
N THR A 109 5.33 -3.86 -16.88
CA THR A 109 5.06 -4.22 -18.27
C THR A 109 6.11 -3.57 -19.17
N LEU A 110 6.56 -4.32 -20.18
CA LEU A 110 7.49 -3.87 -21.21
C LEU A 110 6.72 -3.75 -22.51
N SER A 111 6.63 -2.52 -23.03
CA SER A 111 5.99 -2.29 -24.33
C SER A 111 6.83 -2.88 -25.47
N PRO A 112 6.23 -3.17 -26.64
CA PRO A 112 6.98 -3.62 -27.83
C PRO A 112 8.07 -2.63 -28.28
N GLN A 113 7.97 -1.37 -27.85
CA GLN A 113 8.93 -0.30 -28.14
C GLN A 113 10.06 -0.24 -27.09
N GLY A 114 10.11 -1.19 -26.15
CA GLY A 114 11.14 -1.27 -25.11
C GLY A 114 10.94 -0.33 -23.93
N GLN A 115 9.73 0.22 -23.72
CA GLN A 115 9.44 1.12 -22.60
C GLN A 115 8.83 0.34 -21.43
N PHE A 116 9.39 0.51 -20.23
CA PHE A 116 8.82 -0.02 -19.01
C PHE A 116 7.69 0.87 -18.47
N THR A 117 6.66 0.24 -17.93
CA THR A 117 5.65 0.86 -17.08
C THR A 117 5.50 0.02 -15.83
N TYR A 118 5.56 0.65 -14.68
CA TYR A 118 5.44 0.04 -13.36
C TYR A 118 4.09 0.38 -12.74
N GLN A 119 3.50 -0.59 -12.07
CA GLN A 119 2.32 -0.41 -11.23
C GLN A 119 2.68 -0.83 -9.81
N ILE A 120 2.55 0.09 -8.87
CA ILE A 120 2.85 -0.11 -7.45
C ILE A 120 1.54 0.01 -6.69
N GLU A 121 1.27 -0.96 -5.82
CA GLU A 121 0.08 -0.95 -4.97
C GLU A 121 0.50 -1.12 -3.52
N GLY A 122 -0.27 -0.52 -2.62
CA GLY A 122 -0.04 -0.66 -1.19
C GLY A 122 -1.14 -0.06 -0.35
N HIS A 123 -0.86 -0.04 0.95
CA HIS A 123 -1.75 0.40 2.01
C HIS A 123 -1.05 1.48 2.84
N LEU A 124 -1.83 2.46 3.28
CA LEU A 124 -1.48 3.44 4.29
C LEU A 124 -2.40 3.22 5.49
N TYR A 125 -1.81 3.16 6.67
CA TYR A 125 -2.51 3.07 7.94
C TYR A 125 -2.31 4.37 8.69
N ALA A 126 -3.39 4.94 9.21
CA ALA A 126 -3.34 6.16 9.99
C ALA A 126 -4.44 6.20 11.03
N LYS A 127 -4.19 6.84 12.18
CA LYS A 127 -5.18 7.00 13.25
C LYS A 127 -5.96 8.29 13.12
N GLU A 128 -7.21 8.27 13.60
CA GLU A 128 -8.00 9.49 13.87
C GLU A 128 -7.64 10.14 15.20
#